data_AF-A0A2D8XIE8-F1
#
_entry.id   AF-A0A2D8XIE8-F1
#
_cell.length_a   1.000
_cell.length_b   1.000
_cell.length_c   1.000
_cell.angle_alpha   90.00
_cell.angle_beta   90.00
_cell.angle_gamma   90.00
#
_symmetry.space_group_name_H-M   'P 1'
#
loop_
_entity.id
_entity.type
_entity.pdbx_description
1 polymer ?
#
loop_
_entity_poly.entity_id
_entity_poly.type
_entity_poly.pdbx_seq_one_letter_code
_entity_poly.pdbx_strand_id
1 'polypeptide(L)'
;MLNALIGPVSGLLDKVIPDADERNRLAHEIATMGERHAQDLAMAQIEVNKADAKGNWFQSSWRPATAWVCVIGFLVNFLISPLAAPFGIIVPQADTSTMLPVLMGMLGLGSLRTLEKVKKVNK
;
A
#
# COMPACT_ATOMS: atom_id res chain seq x y z
N MET A 1 14.11 -7.41 0.51
CA MET A 1 15.27 -7.49 1.44
C MET A 1 15.32 -8.81 2.18
N LEU A 2 14.21 -9.33 2.73
CA LEU A 2 14.16 -10.67 3.34
C LEU A 2 14.65 -11.79 2.41
N ASN A 3 14.19 -11.85 1.14
CA ASN A 3 14.68 -12.85 0.16
C ASN A 3 16.19 -12.84 -0.08
N ALA A 4 16.87 -11.71 0.14
CA ALA A 4 18.32 -11.63 -0.01
C ALA A 4 19.07 -12.17 1.22
N LEU A 5 18.41 -12.25 2.38
CA LEU A 5 18.94 -12.84 3.61
C LEU A 5 18.66 -14.35 3.72
N ILE A 6 17.72 -14.89 2.94
CA ILE A 6 17.39 -16.34 2.95
C ILE A 6 18.60 -17.18 2.54
N GLY A 7 19.34 -16.80 1.48
CA GLY A 7 20.51 -17.56 1.00
C GLY A 7 21.70 -17.62 1.98
N PRO A 8 22.12 -16.50 2.60
CA PRO A 8 23.15 -16.52 3.63
C PRO A 8 22.74 -17.28 4.90
N VAL A 9 21.46 -17.21 5.28
CA VAL A 9 20.93 -17.89 6.48
C VAL A 9 20.80 -19.41 6.23
N SER A 10 20.42 -19.85 5.03
CA SER A 10 20.39 -21.27 4.68
C SER A 10 21.80 -21.90 4.69
N GLY A 11 22.81 -21.19 4.19
CA GLY A 11 24.21 -21.64 4.22
C GLY A 11 24.82 -21.69 5.63
N LEU A 12 24.33 -20.87 6.56
CA LEU A 12 24.68 -20.95 7.98
C LEU A 12 23.97 -22.12 8.68
N LEU A 13 22.71 -22.38 8.33
CA LEU A 13 21.94 -23.52 8.83
C LEU A 13 22.60 -24.86 8.47
N ASP A 14 23.12 -25.00 7.25
CA ASP A 14 23.84 -26.20 6.79
C ASP A 14 25.10 -26.54 7.62
N LYS A 15 25.67 -25.55 8.31
CA LYS A 15 26.92 -25.71 9.07
C LYS A 15 26.70 -26.01 10.55
N VAL A 16 25.49 -25.77 11.07
CA VAL A 16 25.18 -25.79 12.51
C VAL A 16 24.13 -26.85 12.87
N ILE A 17 23.30 -27.30 11.91
CA ILE A 17 22.21 -28.25 12.16
C ILE A 17 22.50 -29.58 11.45
N PRO A 18 22.82 -30.66 12.20
CA PRO A 18 23.15 -31.96 11.62
C PRO A 18 21.93 -32.77 11.13
N ASP A 19 20.70 -32.39 11.49
CA ASP A 19 19.47 -33.07 11.08
C ASP A 19 18.80 -32.38 9.87
N ALA A 20 18.59 -33.14 8.79
CA ALA A 20 18.04 -32.64 7.54
C ALA A 20 16.57 -32.23 7.64
N ASP A 21 15.79 -32.86 8.52
CA ASP A 21 14.36 -32.57 8.69
C ASP A 21 14.14 -31.29 9.51
N GLU A 22 14.93 -31.09 10.57
CA GLU A 22 14.92 -29.86 11.38
C GLU A 22 15.32 -28.64 10.53
N ARG A 23 16.31 -28.80 9.64
CA ARG A 23 16.74 -27.76 8.70
C ARG A 23 15.66 -27.40 7.69
N ASN A 24 15.00 -28.40 7.08
CA ASN A 24 13.93 -28.13 6.12
C ASN A 24 12.74 -27.43 6.79
N ARG A 25 12.42 -27.79 8.04
CA ARG A 25 11.38 -27.11 8.82
C ARG A 25 11.74 -25.65 9.07
N LEU A 26 12.96 -25.36 9.53
CA LEU A 26 13.43 -24.00 9.79
C LEU A 26 13.57 -23.17 8.51
N ALA A 27 14.03 -23.75 7.41
CA ALA A 27 14.09 -23.07 6.11
C ALA A 27 12.69 -22.71 5.60
N HIS A 28 11.71 -23.61 5.77
CA HIS A 28 10.31 -23.32 5.46
C HIS A 28 9.72 -22.25 6.40
N GLU A 29 10.04 -22.31 7.68
CA GLU A 29 9.59 -21.32 8.68
C GLU A 29 10.18 -19.93 8.39
N ILE A 30 11.46 -19.85 7.99
CA ILE A 30 12.11 -18.59 7.59
C ILE A 30 11.52 -18.06 6.28
N ALA A 31 11.24 -18.94 5.31
CA ALA A 31 10.60 -18.55 4.05
C ALA A 31 9.17 -18.02 4.29
N THR A 32 8.42 -18.64 5.20
CA THR A 32 7.03 -18.27 5.50
C THR A 32 6.89 -17.17 6.56
N MET A 33 7.92 -16.91 7.38
CA MET A 33 7.93 -15.82 8.37
C MET A 33 7.66 -14.46 7.73
N GLY A 34 8.23 -14.20 6.54
CA GLY A 34 8.00 -12.95 5.83
C GLY A 34 6.53 -12.74 5.44
N GLU A 35 5.86 -13.79 4.99
CA GLU A 35 4.43 -13.77 4.65
C GLU A 35 3.56 -13.67 5.89
N ARG A 36 3.89 -14.40 6.97
CA ARG A 36 3.19 -14.29 8.26
C ARG A 36 3.25 -12.87 8.82
N HIS A 37 4.43 -12.25 8.87
CA HIS A 37 4.56 -10.86 9.32
C HIS A 37 3.81 -9.87 8.44
N ALA A 38 3.82 -10.06 7.11
CA ALA A 38 3.04 -9.22 6.21
C ALA A 38 1.52 -9.38 6.43
N GLN A 39 1.06 -10.61 6.67
CA GLN A 39 -0.33 -10.92 7.00
C GLN A 39 -0.72 -10.32 8.36
N ASP A 40 0.12 -10.46 9.38
CA ASP A 40 -0.13 -9.92 10.72
C ASP A 40 -0.22 -8.39 10.70
N LEU A 41 0.66 -7.72 9.95
CA LEU A 41 0.58 -6.27 9.73
C LEU A 41 -0.71 -5.86 9.02
N ALA A 42 -1.13 -6.62 8.01
CA ALA A 42 -2.39 -6.37 7.31
C ALA A 42 -3.60 -6.54 8.24
N MET A 43 -3.59 -7.59 9.07
CA MET A 43 -4.62 -7.85 10.08
C MET A 43 -4.68 -6.75 11.14
N ALA A 44 -3.53 -6.32 11.66
CA ALA A 44 -3.44 -5.21 12.61
C ALA A 44 -3.99 -3.91 12.00
N GLN A 45 -3.68 -3.62 10.73
CA GLN A 45 -4.23 -2.46 10.05
C GLN A 45 -5.76 -2.56 9.88
N ILE A 46 -6.30 -3.76 9.60
CA ILE A 46 -7.76 -3.99 9.52
C ILE A 46 -8.41 -3.74 10.88
N GLU A 47 -7.79 -4.20 11.97
CA GLU A 47 -8.30 -3.97 13.32
C GLU A 47 -8.33 -2.48 13.69
N VAL A 48 -7.24 -1.75 13.41
CA VAL A 48 -7.19 -0.30 13.60
C VAL A 48 -8.27 0.39 12.77
N ASN A 49 -8.44 0.00 11.50
CA ASN A 49 -9.48 0.55 10.62
C ASN A 49 -10.90 0.29 11.16
N LYS A 50 -11.13 -0.90 11.73
CA LYS A 50 -12.42 -1.31 12.31
C LYS A 50 -12.70 -0.57 13.61
N ALA A 51 -11.67 -0.30 14.41
CA ALA A 51 -11.77 0.51 15.61
C ALA A 51 -12.06 1.98 15.26
N ASP A 52 -11.34 2.55 14.29
CA ASP A 52 -11.59 3.90 13.77
C ASP A 52 -13.01 4.06 13.20
N ALA A 53 -13.49 3.05 12.48
CA ALA A 53 -14.85 3.05 11.92
C ALA A 53 -15.96 2.99 13.00
N LYS A 54 -15.67 2.47 14.19
CA LYS A 54 -16.61 2.41 15.34
C LYS A 54 -16.56 3.64 16.24
N GLY A 55 -15.63 4.55 15.99
CA GLY A 55 -15.44 5.76 16.77
C GLY A 55 -16.51 6.82 16.54
N ASN A 56 -16.24 8.02 17.05
CA ASN A 56 -17.14 9.17 16.91
C ASN A 56 -17.34 9.51 15.42
N TRP A 57 -18.44 10.19 15.05
CA TRP A 57 -18.75 10.51 13.64
C TRP A 57 -17.59 11.16 12.88
N PHE A 58 -16.79 12.00 13.55
CA PHE A 58 -15.58 12.61 12.96
C PHE A 58 -14.47 11.59 12.67
N GLN A 59 -14.26 10.62 13.56
CA GLN A 59 -13.27 9.55 13.44
C GLN A 59 -13.67 8.49 12.40
N SER A 60 -14.96 8.17 12.27
CA SER A 60 -15.42 7.23 11.25
C SER A 60 -15.53 7.88 9.86
N SER A 61 -15.65 9.21 9.79
CA SER A 61 -15.91 9.93 8.53
C SER A 61 -14.67 10.50 7.84
N TRP A 62 -13.51 10.62 8.49
CA TRP A 62 -12.34 11.26 7.85
C TRP A 62 -11.87 10.54 6.58
N ARG A 63 -11.92 9.20 6.58
CA ARG A 63 -11.51 8.37 5.45
C ARG A 63 -12.51 8.42 4.29
N PRO A 64 -13.83 8.28 4.51
CA PRO A 64 -14.84 8.64 3.51
C PRO A 64 -14.70 10.08 3.00
N ALA A 65 -14.51 11.06 3.88
CA ALA A 65 -14.38 12.47 3.49
C ALA A 65 -13.20 12.69 2.53
N THR A 66 -12.06 12.06 2.81
CA THR A 66 -10.88 12.13 1.93
C THR A 66 -11.19 11.47 0.58
N ALA A 67 -11.92 10.35 0.57
CA ALA A 67 -12.39 9.72 -0.67
C ALA A 67 -13.30 10.63 -1.49
N TRP A 68 -14.25 11.30 -0.85
CA TRP A 68 -15.14 12.26 -1.51
C TRP A 68 -14.36 13.42 -2.13
N VAL A 69 -13.37 13.97 -1.43
CA VAL A 69 -12.50 15.02 -1.99
C VAL A 69 -11.75 14.51 -3.22
N CYS A 70 -11.21 13.29 -3.18
CA CYS A 70 -10.56 12.69 -4.36
C CYS A 70 -11.53 12.50 -5.54
N VAL A 71 -12.74 12.00 -5.29
CA VAL A 71 -13.78 11.79 -6.31
C VAL A 71 -14.21 13.12 -6.92
N ILE A 72 -14.45 14.15 -6.11
CA ILE A 72 -14.81 15.49 -6.58
C ILE A 72 -13.69 16.08 -7.42
N GLY A 73 -12.42 15.93 -7.01
CA GLY A 73 -11.29 16.43 -7.81
C GLY A 73 -11.19 15.76 -9.18
N PHE A 74 -11.44 14.45 -9.28
CA PHE A 74 -11.53 13.78 -10.58
C PHE A 74 -12.75 14.19 -11.39
N LEU A 75 -13.88 14.41 -10.75
CA LEU A 75 -15.08 14.92 -11.39
C LEU A 75 -14.82 16.31 -12.00
N VAL A 76 -14.12 17.19 -11.28
CA VAL A 76 -13.71 18.51 -11.80
C VAL A 76 -12.82 18.36 -13.03
N ASN A 77 -11.81 17.49 -12.95
CA ASN A 77 -10.82 17.35 -14.03
C ASN A 77 -11.37 16.66 -15.29
N PHE A 78 -12.12 15.58 -15.10
CA PHE A 78 -12.50 14.69 -16.20
C PHE A 78 -13.94 14.87 -16.69
N LEU A 79 -14.78 15.60 -15.96
CA LEU A 79 -16.17 15.84 -16.35
C LEU A 79 -16.49 17.33 -16.46
N ILE A 80 -16.30 18.12 -15.39
CA ILE A 80 -16.69 19.54 -15.39
C ILE A 80 -15.82 20.34 -16.35
N SER A 81 -14.50 20.19 -16.29
CA SER A 81 -13.58 20.92 -17.16
C SER A 81 -13.84 20.71 -18.66
N PRO A 82 -13.94 19.47 -19.18
CA PRO A 82 -14.22 19.26 -20.60
C PRO A 82 -15.63 19.71 -21.01
N LEU A 83 -16.62 19.69 -20.11
CA LEU A 83 -17.96 20.23 -20.39
C LEU A 83 -18.00 21.76 -20.37
N ALA A 84 -17.13 22.41 -19.60
CA ALA A 84 -17.03 23.86 -19.48
C ALA A 84 -16.17 24.50 -20.58
N ALA A 85 -15.23 23.73 -21.16
CA ALA A 85 -14.33 24.20 -22.21
C ALA A 85 -15.03 24.77 -23.46
N PRO A 86 -16.13 24.18 -24.00
CA PRO A 86 -16.88 24.75 -25.13
C PRO A 86 -17.53 26.11 -24.83
N PHE A 87 -17.75 26.42 -23.55
CA PHE A 87 -18.33 27.71 -23.11
C PHE A 87 -17.26 28.76 -22.81
N GLY A 88 -15.97 28.47 -23.07
CA GLY A 88 -14.86 29.38 -22.79
C GLY A 88 -14.53 29.52 -21.30
N ILE A 89 -15.09 28.68 -20.43
CA ILE A 89 -14.84 28.72 -18.99
C ILE A 89 -13.61 27.86 -18.68
N ILE A 90 -12.56 28.51 -18.16
CA ILE A 90 -11.34 27.82 -17.71
C ILE A 90 -11.53 27.39 -16.27
N VAL A 91 -11.70 26.08 -16.06
CA VAL A 91 -11.85 25.49 -14.72
C VAL A 91 -10.48 25.05 -14.20
N PRO A 92 -10.02 25.55 -13.03
CA PRO A 92 -8.78 25.10 -12.42
C PRO A 92 -8.78 23.59 -12.20
N GLN A 93 -7.74 22.93 -12.71
CA GLN A 93 -7.60 21.48 -12.55
C GLN A 93 -7.06 21.15 -11.16
N ALA A 94 -7.62 20.13 -10.53
CA ALA A 94 -7.07 19.55 -9.31
C ALA A 94 -5.76 18.82 -9.64
N ASP A 95 -4.74 19.00 -8.81
CA ASP A 95 -3.42 18.41 -9.03
C ASP A 95 -3.43 16.88 -8.75
N THR A 96 -3.39 16.10 -9.82
CA THR A 96 -3.39 14.64 -9.73
C THR A 96 -2.09 14.07 -9.16
N SER A 97 -0.98 14.83 -9.20
CA SER A 97 0.32 14.37 -8.70
C SER A 97 0.34 14.22 -7.17
N THR A 98 -0.44 15.05 -6.48
CA THR A 98 -0.67 15.05 -5.03
C THR A 98 -1.90 14.24 -4.63
N MET A 99 -2.94 14.15 -5.48
CA MET A 99 -4.14 13.35 -5.19
C MET A 99 -3.94 11.85 -5.34
N LEU A 100 -3.28 11.38 -6.40
CA LEU A 100 -3.05 9.95 -6.65
C LEU A 100 -2.35 9.23 -5.48
N PRO A 101 -1.30 9.76 -4.84
CA PRO A 101 -0.68 9.08 -3.69
C PRO A 101 -1.65 8.93 -2.51
N VAL A 102 -2.49 9.93 -2.26
CA VAL A 102 -3.49 9.89 -1.18
C VAL A 102 -4.52 8.80 -1.48
N LEU A 103 -5.04 8.75 -2.71
CA LEU A 103 -5.98 7.71 -3.15
C LEU A 103 -5.36 6.31 -3.07
N MET A 104 -4.15 6.13 -3.59
CA MET A 104 -3.45 4.85 -3.57
C MET A 104 -3.13 4.41 -2.14
N GLY A 105 -2.79 5.34 -1.25
CA GLY A 105 -2.64 5.08 0.18
C GLY A 105 -3.92 4.55 0.81
N MET A 106 -5.07 5.17 0.51
CA MET A 106 -6.37 4.73 1.05
C MET A 106 -6.85 3.38 0.50
N LEU A 107 -6.51 3.06 -0.74
CA LEU A 107 -6.81 1.76 -1.37
C LEU A 107 -5.87 0.63 -0.92
N GLY A 108 -4.89 0.92 -0.06
CA GLY A 108 -3.87 -0.05 0.35
C GLY A 108 -2.84 -0.35 -0.73
N LEU A 109 -2.82 0.44 -1.81
CA LEU A 109 -1.92 0.31 -2.96
C LEU A 109 -0.71 1.25 -2.87
N GLY A 110 -0.45 1.87 -1.72
CA GLY A 110 0.65 2.82 -1.51
C GLY A 110 2.05 2.24 -1.74
N SER A 111 2.20 0.91 -1.67
CA SER A 111 3.46 0.22 -1.97
C SER A 111 3.84 0.27 -3.45
N LEU A 112 2.88 0.45 -4.38
CA LEU A 112 3.14 0.47 -5.82
C LEU A 112 4.08 1.61 -6.22
N ARG A 113 3.92 2.81 -5.63
CA ARG A 113 4.85 3.94 -5.85
C ARG A 113 6.26 3.68 -5.32
N THR A 114 6.38 2.93 -4.22
CA THR A 114 7.69 2.55 -3.67
C THR A 114 8.37 1.54 -4.59
N LEU A 115 7.61 0.60 -5.15
CA LEU A 115 8.11 -0.36 -6.14
C LEU A 115 8.54 0.33 -7.44
N GLU A 116 7.79 1.33 -7.92
CA GLU A 116 8.16 2.13 -9.09
C GLU A 116 9.48 2.89 -8.88
N LYS A 117 9.66 3.52 -7.71
CA LYS A 117 10.91 4.21 -7.35
C LYS A 117 12.09 3.25 -7.21
N VAL A 118 11.89 2.10 -6.56
CA VAL A 118 12.93 1.07 -6.38
C VAL A 118 13.34 0.47 -7.72
N LYS A 119 12.40 0.27 -8.63
CA LYS A 119 12.68 -0.23 -9.99
C LYS A 119 13.25 0.84 -10.92
N LYS A 120 13.42 2.10 -10.48
CA LYS A 120 13.95 3.23 -11.28
C LYS A 120 13.25 3.40 -12.63
N VAL A 121 11.94 3.09 -12.70
CA VAL A 121 11.19 3.14 -13.98
C VAL A 121 10.80 4.57 -14.35
N ASN A 122 10.84 5.51 -13.40
CA ASN A 122 10.76 6.94 -13.69
C ASN A 122 12.15 7.56 -13.64
N LYS A 123 12.61 8.03 -14.80
CA LYS A 123 13.68 9.01 -14.95
C LYS A 123 13.05 10.32 -15.37
#